data_AF-A0A1G5XLI9-F1
#
_entry.id   AF-A0A1G5XLI9-F1
#
_cell.length_a   1.000
_cell.length_b   1.000
_cell.length_c   1.000
_cell.angle_alpha   90.00
_cell.angle_beta   90.00
_cell.angle_gamma   90.00
#
_symmetry.space_group_name_H-M   'P 1'
#
loop_
_entity.id
_entity.type
_entity.pdbx_description
1 polymer ?
#
loop_
_entity_poly.entity_id
_entity_poly.type
_entity_poly.pdbx_seq_one_letter_code
_entity_poly.pdbx_strand_id
1 'polypeptide(L)' 'MIAFITRMIEEAADKSEEQGKAKYKAYFVNPKRRPYERYRADVDTNLMVDGYEYVISEE' A
#
# COMPACT_ATOMS: atom_id res chain seq x y z
N MET A 1 11.01 -1.78 -6.63
CA MET A 1 10.22 -2.43 -5.56
C MET A 1 9.14 -1.49 -5.05
N ILE A 2 9.51 -0.28 -4.60
CA ILE A 2 8.57 0.77 -4.19
C ILE A 2 7.48 1.00 -5.26
N ALA A 3 7.86 1.44 -6.47
CA ALA A 3 6.92 1.68 -7.57
C ALA A 3 6.07 0.44 -7.96
N PHE A 4 6.62 -0.76 -7.78
CA PHE A 4 5.85 -2.00 -8.03
C PHE A 4 4.79 -2.22 -6.95
N ILE A 5 5.14 -2.05 -5.68
CA ILE A 5 4.20 -2.20 -4.57
C ILE A 5 3.13 -1.12 -4.62
N THR A 6 3.53 0.15 -4.84
CA THR A 6 2.62 1.28 -5.04
C THR A 6 1.59 0.96 -6.13
N ARG A 7 2.05 0.63 -7.35
CA ARG A 7 1.16 0.28 -8.46
C ARG A 7 0.22 -0.87 -8.15
N MET A 8 0.70 -1.92 -7.48
CA MET A 8 -0.14 -3.06 -7.09
C MET A 8 -1.24 -2.70 -6.09
N ILE A 9 -1.02 -1.67 -5.26
CA ILE A 9 -2.00 -1.16 -4.30
C ILE A 9 -2.99 -0.24 -5.02
N GLU A 10 -2.51 0.65 -5.88
CA GLU A 10 -3.34 1.53 -6.72
C GLU A 10 -4.31 0.73 -7.60
N GLU A 11 -3.81 -0.26 -8.35
CA GLU A 11 -4.65 -1.11 -9.21
C GLU A 11 -5.70 -1.91 -8.43
N ALA A 12 -5.47 -2.15 -7.14
CA ALA A 12 -6.45 -2.76 -6.25
C ALA A 12 -7.46 -1.72 -5.72
N ALA A 13 -6.97 -0.54 -5.38
CA ALA A 13 -7.76 0.57 -4.87
C ALA A 13 -8.70 1.15 -5.94
N ASP A 14 -8.27 1.18 -7.20
CA ASP A 14 -9.09 1.53 -8.37
C ASP A 14 -10.31 0.61 -8.55
N LYS A 15 -10.22 -0.64 -8.07
CA LYS A 15 -11.35 -1.58 -8.10
C LYS A 15 -12.28 -1.36 -6.92
N SER A 16 -11.72 -1.23 -5.72
CA SER A 16 -12.45 -0.80 -4.53
C SER A 16 -11.49 -0.39 -3.42
N GLU A 17 -11.94 0.53 -2.57
CA GLU A 17 -11.21 0.97 -1.39
C GLU A 17 -10.79 -0.21 -0.47
N GLU A 18 -11.71 -1.14 -0.23
CA GLU A 18 -11.45 -2.34 0.58
C GLU A 18 -10.31 -3.20 -0.01
N GLN A 19 -10.24 -3.32 -1.34
CA GLN A 19 -9.17 -4.07 -2.00
C GLN A 19 -7.83 -3.37 -1.89
N GLY A 20 -7.79 -2.03 -2.03
CA GLY A 20 -6.61 -1.22 -1.79
C GLY A 20 -6.07 -1.41 -0.37
N LYS A 21 -6.94 -1.24 0.64
CA LYS A 21 -6.60 -1.45 2.07
C LYS A 21 -6.12 -2.87 2.34
N ALA A 22 -6.80 -3.89 1.80
CA ALA A 22 -6.40 -5.30 1.98
C ALA A 22 -5.03 -5.57 1.34
N LYS A 23 -4.74 -4.96 0.20
CA LYS A 23 -3.44 -5.09 -0.48
C LYS A 23 -2.34 -4.42 0.33
N TYR A 24 -2.57 -3.21 0.83
CA TYR A 24 -1.65 -2.49 1.71
C TYR A 24 -1.32 -3.32 2.96
N LYS A 25 -2.36 -3.81 3.67
CA LYS A 25 -2.20 -4.69 4.85
C LYS A 25 -1.41 -5.96 4.50
N ALA A 26 -1.64 -6.56 3.33
CA ALA A 26 -0.90 -7.75 2.90
C ALA A 26 0.60 -7.50 2.72
N TYR A 27 1.03 -6.30 2.31
CA TYR A 27 2.44 -5.93 2.15
C TYR A 27 3.11 -5.54 3.47
N PHE A 28 2.42 -4.78 4.33
CA PHE A 28 3.07 -4.12 5.48
C PHE A 28 2.65 -4.62 6.86
N VAL A 29 1.45 -5.21 7.01
CA VAL A 29 0.96 -5.70 8.32
C VAL A 29 1.31 -7.17 8.54
N ASN A 30 1.49 -7.94 7.46
CA ASN A 30 1.82 -9.36 7.60
C ASN A 30 3.28 -9.54 8.11
N PRO A 31 3.51 -10.18 9.28
CA PRO A 31 4.85 -10.35 9.84
C PRO A 31 5.80 -11.17 8.96
N LYS A 32 5.28 -11.98 8.02
CA LYS A 32 6.09 -12.69 7.02
C LYS A 32 6.68 -11.77 5.94
N ARG A 33 6.25 -10.51 5.88
CA ARG A 33 6.62 -9.53 4.85
C ARG A 33 7.49 -8.37 5.38
N ARG A 34 8.12 -8.56 6.55
CA ARG A 34 9.18 -7.68 7.09
C ARG A 34 10.23 -7.15 6.10
N PRO A 35 10.72 -7.88 5.07
CA PRO A 35 11.67 -7.29 4.11
C PRO A 35 11.10 -6.12 3.31
N TYR A 36 9.77 -5.94 3.26
CA TYR A 36 9.14 -4.82 2.58
C TYR A 36 8.92 -3.59 3.47
N GLU A 37 9.09 -3.73 4.79
CA GLU A 37 8.91 -2.64 5.76
C GLU A 37 9.82 -1.44 5.45
N ARG A 38 11.05 -1.71 4.99
CA ARG A 38 11.99 -0.68 4.54
C ARG A 38 11.49 0.19 3.37
N TYR A 39 10.49 -0.27 2.64
CA TYR A 39 9.89 0.46 1.52
C TYR A 39 8.58 1.15 1.91
N ARG A 40 8.09 0.94 3.14
CA ARG A 40 6.78 1.46 3.58
C ARG A 40 6.71 2.97 3.48
N ALA A 41 7.70 3.69 4.02
CA ALA A 41 7.73 5.16 3.99
C ALA A 41 7.69 5.73 2.56
N ASP A 42 8.46 5.14 1.64
CA ASP A 42 8.47 5.59 0.24
C ASP A 42 7.17 5.22 -0.49
N VAL A 43 6.58 4.05 -0.21
CA VAL A 43 5.30 3.64 -0.78
C VAL A 43 4.16 4.52 -0.27
N ASP A 44 4.13 4.82 1.03
CA ASP A 44 3.16 5.72 1.65
C ASP A 44 3.24 7.11 1.03
N THR A 45 4.46 7.62 0.81
CA THR A 45 4.68 8.91 0.15
C THR A 45 4.10 8.92 -1.26
N ASN A 46 4.38 7.90 -2.07
CA ASN A 46 3.81 7.83 -3.42
C ASN A 46 2.29 7.72 -3.39
N LEU A 47 1.73 6.85 -2.55
CA LEU A 47 0.28 6.70 -2.42
C LEU A 47 -0.39 8.02 -1.98
N MET A 48 0.25 8.81 -1.12
CA MET A 48 -0.25 10.15 -0.76
C MET A 48 -0.19 11.13 -1.94
N VAL A 49 0.92 11.15 -2.69
CA VAL A 49 1.07 12.01 -3.88
C VAL A 49 0.05 11.66 -4.96
N ASP A 50 -0.24 10.38 -5.14
CA ASP A 50 -1.16 9.85 -6.14
C ASP A 50 -2.63 9.88 -5.67
N GLY A 51 -2.92 10.34 -4.45
CA GLY A 51 -4.28 10.53 -3.91
C GLY A 51 -4.93 9.26 -3.32
N TYR A 52 -4.14 8.22 -3.09
CA TYR A 52 -4.54 6.95 -2.47
C TYR A 52 -4.30 6.91 -0.95
N GLU A 53 -4.18 8.06 -0.28
CA GLU A 53 -3.90 8.14 1.17
C GLU A 53 -4.87 7.32 2.05
N TYR A 54 -6.12 7.16 1.59
CA TYR A 54 -7.16 6.41 2.28
C TYR A 54 -6.82 4.92 2.46
N VAL A 55 -5.93 4.34 1.64
CA VAL A 55 -5.51 2.93 1.77
C VAL A 55 -4.50 2.70 2.89
N ILE A 56 -3.84 3.76 3.36
CA ILE A 56 -2.82 3.73 4.40
C ILE A 56 -3.47 3.65 5.80
N SER A 57 -4.77 3.97 5.91
CA SER A 57 -5.47 4.10 7.19
C SER A 57 -5.78 2.77 7.88
N GLU A 58 -5.46 2.72 9.18
CA GLU A 58 -5.91 1.73 10.15
C GLU A 58 -7.23 2.21 10.78
N GLU A 59 -8.35 2.00 10.09
CA GLU A 59 -9.60 1.69 10.79
C GLU A 59 -9.80 0.17 10.86
#